data_AF-A0A4S2FA23-F1
#
_entry.id   AF-A0A4S2FA23-F1
#
_cell.length_a   1.000
_cell.length_b   1.000
_cell.length_c   1.000
_cell.angle_alpha   90.00
_cell.angle_beta   90.00
_cell.angle_gamma   90.00
#
_symmetry.space_group_name_H-M   'P 1'
#
loop_
_entity.id
_entity.type
_entity.pdbx_description
1 polymer ?
#
loop_
_entity_poly.entity_id
_entity_poly.type
_entity_poly.pdbx_seq_one_letter_code
_entity_poly.pdbx_strand_id
1 'polypeptide(L)'
;MKKRRLYYGPALIDDFDIGSPLGMGNPMGCVIEWTSSDLRIRARHEEYAEILFGKGIREIVIPYVDMEKVTLSVCSRIWGMNLFTLGRKIYNFDVQILTKQWETMHLEFAACFEFRTILQRMSEQGATVCDALNIYSMFPDKHSFEKGFGDYFETHFAALAEQYGLDDPRVGFTEGRM
;
A
#
# COMPACT_ATOMS: atom_id res chain seq x y z
N MET A 1 -16.36 9.43 -15.03
CA MET A 1 -15.13 9.13 -14.26
C MET A 1 -15.41 7.92 -13.38
N LYS A 2 -14.69 6.80 -13.58
CA LYS A 2 -14.75 5.66 -12.66
C LYS A 2 -14.16 6.07 -11.30
N LYS A 3 -14.77 5.65 -10.20
CA LYS A 3 -14.37 6.03 -8.83
C LYS A 3 -13.02 5.39 -8.48
N ARG A 4 -11.98 6.19 -8.27
CA ARG A 4 -10.76 5.73 -7.56
C ARG A 4 -11.16 5.39 -6.12
N ARG A 5 -10.79 4.20 -5.65
CA ARG A 5 -11.04 3.75 -4.28
C ARG A 5 -9.71 3.62 -3.54
N LEU A 6 -9.61 4.26 -2.38
CA LEU A 6 -8.49 4.14 -1.46
C LEU A 6 -8.89 3.19 -0.35
N TYR A 7 -8.12 2.12 -0.17
CA TYR A 7 -8.20 1.24 0.98
C TYR A 7 -6.93 1.40 1.79
N TYR A 8 -7.08 1.71 3.07
CA TYR A 8 -5.98 1.80 4.00
C TYR A 8 -6.27 0.78 5.11
N GLY A 9 -5.24 0.13 5.64
CA GLY A 9 -5.46 -0.85 6.69
C GLY A 9 -4.24 -1.69 7.03
N PRO A 10 -4.36 -2.57 8.04
CA PRO A 10 -3.38 -3.62 8.29
C PRO A 10 -3.29 -4.55 7.08
N ALA A 11 -2.07 -5.03 6.84
CA ALA A 11 -1.77 -5.95 5.75
C ALA A 11 -1.42 -7.34 6.28
N LEU A 12 -1.92 -8.37 5.63
CA LEU A 12 -1.51 -9.77 5.82
C LEU A 12 -0.80 -10.23 4.54
N ILE A 13 0.34 -10.91 4.66
CA ILE A 13 1.03 -11.56 3.54
C ILE A 13 1.17 -13.04 3.84
N ASP A 14 0.47 -13.91 3.12
CA ASP A 14 0.48 -15.37 3.38
C ASP A 14 0.35 -15.71 4.89
N ASP A 15 -0.66 -15.14 5.53
CA ASP A 15 -0.92 -15.25 6.99
C ASP A 15 0.13 -14.57 7.91
N PHE A 16 1.18 -13.96 7.36
CA PHE A 16 2.09 -13.09 8.11
C PHE A 16 1.45 -11.72 8.35
N ASP A 17 1.16 -11.41 9.62
CA ASP A 17 0.60 -10.11 10.01
C ASP A 17 1.67 -9.03 9.98
N ILE A 18 1.59 -8.16 8.98
CA ILE A 18 2.32 -6.91 8.94
C ILE A 18 1.47 -5.95 9.77
N GLY A 19 1.73 -6.01 11.08
CA GLY A 19 0.95 -5.30 12.07
C GLY A 19 0.64 -3.88 11.65
N SER A 20 -0.55 -3.39 12.04
CA SER A 20 -0.85 -1.96 11.96
C SER A 20 0.34 -1.20 12.57
N PRO A 21 0.86 -0.14 11.93
CA PRO A 21 1.94 0.64 12.51
C PRO A 21 1.55 1.00 13.96
N LEU A 22 2.20 0.32 14.90
CA LEU A 22 2.16 0.55 16.35
C LEU A 22 0.78 0.61 17.02
N GLY A 23 -0.17 -0.29 16.75
CA GLY A 23 -1.43 -0.33 17.53
C GLY A 23 -2.15 1.03 17.60
N MET A 24 -1.92 1.88 16.59
CA MET A 24 -2.36 3.27 16.60
C MET A 24 -3.77 3.34 16.05
N GLY A 25 -4.64 3.91 16.88
CA GLY A 25 -6.06 4.08 16.61
C GLY A 25 -6.32 4.84 15.31
N ASN A 26 -6.59 4.09 14.25
CA ASN A 26 -7.69 4.41 13.39
C ASN A 26 -8.45 3.09 13.19
N PRO A 27 -9.73 2.97 13.56
CA PRO A 27 -10.54 1.80 13.26
C PRO A 27 -10.76 1.71 11.75
N MET A 28 -9.71 1.33 11.02
CA MET A 28 -9.72 1.21 9.58
C MET A 28 -10.62 0.05 9.22
N GLY A 29 -11.71 0.35 8.53
CA GLY A 29 -12.82 -0.56 8.31
C GLY A 29 -12.50 -1.79 7.47
N CYS A 30 -11.26 -1.98 7.00
CA CYS A 30 -10.85 -3.17 6.24
C CYS A 30 -9.48 -3.74 6.63
N VAL A 31 -9.27 -5.02 6.28
CA VAL A 31 -7.99 -5.74 6.26
C VAL A 31 -7.61 -5.95 4.79
N ILE A 32 -6.34 -5.68 4.47
CA ILE A 32 -5.75 -5.94 3.16
C ILE A 32 -4.97 -7.25 3.28
N GLU A 33 -5.29 -8.24 2.48
CA GLU A 33 -4.67 -9.56 2.55
C GLU A 33 -4.14 -9.95 1.19
N TRP A 34 -2.87 -10.31 1.16
CA TRP A 34 -2.15 -10.75 -0.01
C TRP A 34 -1.87 -12.24 0.14
N THR A 35 -2.40 -13.03 -0.78
CA THR A 35 -2.20 -14.47 -0.78
C THR A 35 -1.20 -14.88 -1.87
N SER A 36 -1.07 -16.19 -2.11
CA SER A 36 -0.29 -16.72 -3.23
C SER A 36 -0.81 -16.30 -4.60
N SER A 37 -2.08 -15.94 -4.74
CA SER A 37 -2.73 -15.76 -6.04
C SER A 37 -3.69 -14.58 -6.15
N ASP A 38 -4.08 -13.98 -5.03
CA ASP A 38 -5.08 -12.92 -5.01
C ASP A 38 -4.83 -11.88 -3.91
N LEU A 39 -5.38 -10.70 -4.14
CA LEU A 39 -5.59 -9.66 -3.16
C LEU A 39 -7.02 -9.77 -2.63
N ARG A 40 -7.18 -9.71 -1.30
CA ARG A 40 -8.48 -9.62 -0.63
C ARG A 40 -8.55 -8.37 0.22
N ILE A 41 -9.66 -7.67 0.13
CA ILE A 41 -9.94 -6.49 0.96
C ILE A 41 -11.24 -6.79 1.69
N ARG A 42 -11.14 -7.09 2.98
CA ARG A 42 -12.27 -7.53 3.82
C ARG A 42 -12.65 -6.45 4.80
N ALA A 43 -13.94 -6.17 4.95
CA ALA A 43 -14.37 -5.24 5.98
C ALA A 43 -14.19 -5.88 7.38
N ARG A 44 -13.69 -5.12 8.36
CA ARG A 44 -13.55 -5.58 9.75
C ARG A 44 -14.89 -5.69 10.48
N HIS A 45 -15.84 -4.82 10.12
CA HIS A 45 -17.19 -4.81 10.68
C HIS A 45 -18.22 -4.64 9.57
N GLU A 46 -19.39 -5.26 9.73
CA GLU A 46 -20.48 -5.19 8.75
C GLU A 46 -20.90 -3.75 8.44
N GLU A 47 -20.84 -2.87 9.43
CA GLU A 47 -21.17 -1.45 9.32
C GLU A 47 -20.24 -0.70 8.35
N TYR A 48 -18.97 -1.13 8.23
CA TYR A 48 -18.03 -0.54 7.28
C TYR A 48 -18.12 -1.15 5.88
N ALA A 49 -18.66 -2.37 5.75
CA ALA A 49 -18.73 -3.08 4.48
C ALA A 49 -19.56 -2.30 3.44
N GLU A 50 -20.72 -1.79 3.85
CA GLU A 50 -21.58 -0.99 2.96
C GLU A 50 -20.92 0.34 2.57
N ILE A 51 -20.20 0.97 3.49
CA ILE A 51 -19.49 2.25 3.25
C ILE A 51 -18.32 2.04 2.28
N LEU A 52 -17.54 0.98 2.49
CA LEU A 52 -16.30 0.73 1.75
C LEU A 52 -16.54 0.10 0.38
N PHE A 53 -17.49 -0.84 0.30
CA PHE A 53 -17.66 -1.68 -0.88
C PHE A 53 -19.01 -1.46 -1.57
N GLY A 54 -20.03 -1.10 -0.81
CA GLY A 54 -21.42 -0.98 -1.26
C GLY A 54 -22.33 -2.05 -0.64
N LYS A 55 -23.64 -1.86 -0.78
CA LYS A 55 -24.66 -2.71 -0.16
C LYS A 55 -24.50 -4.18 -0.53
N GLY A 56 -24.40 -5.04 0.48
CA GLY A 56 -24.30 -6.50 0.33
C GLY A 56 -22.90 -7.03 -0.02
N ILE A 57 -21.90 -6.16 -0.16
CA ILE A 57 -20.52 -6.56 -0.45
C ILE A 57 -19.71 -6.50 0.85
N ARG A 58 -19.07 -7.62 1.22
CA ARG A 58 -18.26 -7.74 2.44
C ARG A 58 -16.76 -7.87 2.18
N GLU A 59 -16.42 -8.23 0.97
CA GLU A 59 -15.07 -8.49 0.53
C GLU A 59 -14.93 -8.14 -0.96
N ILE A 60 -13.76 -7.63 -1.32
CA ILE A 60 -13.32 -7.52 -2.70
C ILE A 60 -12.16 -8.50 -2.88
N VAL A 61 -12.24 -9.35 -3.90
CA VAL A 61 -11.17 -10.30 -4.26
C VAL A 61 -10.70 -9.98 -5.67
N ILE A 62 -9.39 -9.82 -5.84
CA ILE A 62 -8.76 -9.55 -7.14
C ILE A 62 -7.65 -10.57 -7.36
N PRO A 63 -7.85 -11.53 -8.29
CA PRO A 63 -6.78 -12.41 -8.74
C PRO A 63 -5.63 -11.62 -9.35
N TYR A 64 -4.38 -12.03 -9.11
CA TYR A 64 -3.22 -11.37 -9.73
C TYR A 64 -3.26 -11.46 -11.26
N VAL A 65 -3.87 -12.51 -11.81
CA VAL A 65 -4.10 -12.67 -13.26
C VAL A 65 -4.96 -11.54 -13.84
N ASP A 66 -5.79 -10.88 -13.04
CA ASP A 66 -6.67 -9.79 -13.48
C ASP A 66 -6.04 -8.41 -13.32
N MET A 67 -4.83 -8.34 -12.75
CA MET A 67 -4.05 -7.11 -12.62
C MET A 67 -3.27 -6.87 -13.91
N GLU A 68 -3.44 -5.68 -14.49
CA GLU A 68 -2.70 -5.26 -15.67
C GLU A 68 -1.39 -4.57 -15.28
N LYS A 69 -1.47 -3.66 -14.30
CA LYS A 69 -0.32 -2.90 -13.81
C LYS A 69 -0.41 -2.71 -12.30
N VAL A 70 0.73 -2.87 -11.63
CA VAL A 70 0.90 -2.63 -10.20
C VAL A 70 2.04 -1.65 -10.02
N THR A 71 1.80 -0.53 -9.33
CA THR A 71 2.82 0.47 -9.03
C THR A 71 3.02 0.53 -7.52
N LEU A 72 4.21 0.16 -7.06
CA LEU A 72 4.64 0.33 -5.68
C LEU A 72 5.31 1.70 -5.51
N SER A 73 4.92 2.40 -4.46
CA SER A 73 5.49 3.66 -4.04
C SER A 73 5.49 3.80 -2.51
N VAL A 74 5.85 4.98 -2.01
CA VAL A 74 5.86 5.30 -0.58
C VAL A 74 5.01 6.53 -0.32
N CYS A 75 4.22 6.50 0.75
CA CYS A 75 3.55 7.68 1.28
C CYS A 75 4.00 7.98 2.70
N SER A 76 4.01 9.26 3.07
CA SER A 76 4.32 9.69 4.45
C SER A 76 3.04 9.92 5.23
N ARG A 77 3.02 9.47 6.48
CA ARG A 77 1.93 9.70 7.44
C ARG A 77 2.52 10.28 8.71
N ILE A 78 1.92 11.36 9.21
CA ILE A 78 2.21 11.85 10.55
C ILE A 78 1.13 11.27 11.45
N TRP A 79 1.50 10.30 12.30
CA TRP A 79 0.59 9.75 13.29
C TRP A 79 0.83 10.46 14.63
N GLY A 80 -0.25 10.88 15.29
CA GLY A 80 -0.15 11.51 16.61
C GLY A 80 -1.22 10.97 17.53
N MET A 81 -0.88 10.01 18.39
CA MET A 81 -1.79 9.53 19.44
C MET A 81 -1.14 9.12 20.77
N ASN A 82 0.20 9.02 20.86
CA ASN A 82 0.89 8.88 22.15
C ASN A 82 2.13 9.79 22.21
N LEU A 83 2.59 10.11 23.42
CA LEU A 83 3.70 11.06 23.66
C LEU A 83 5.02 10.67 22.97
N PHE A 84 5.22 9.40 22.62
CA PHE A 84 6.48 8.91 22.02
C PHE A 84 6.51 8.99 20.50
N THR A 85 5.34 9.05 19.85
CA THR A 85 5.23 9.06 18.38
C THR A 85 4.59 10.33 17.84
N LEU A 86 4.19 11.25 18.71
CA LEU A 86 3.65 12.55 18.35
C LEU A 86 4.60 13.28 17.39
N GLY A 87 4.12 13.53 16.16
CA GLY A 87 4.85 14.31 15.16
C GLY A 87 5.92 13.53 14.38
N ARG A 88 6.12 12.23 14.64
CA ARG A 88 7.02 11.41 13.83
C ARG A 88 6.35 10.98 12.53
N LYS A 89 7.04 11.16 11.41
CA LYS A 89 6.64 10.62 10.13
C LYS A 89 6.86 9.11 10.12
N ILE A 90 5.89 8.40 9.59
CA ILE A 90 5.98 6.98 9.23
C ILE A 90 5.83 6.89 7.72
N TYR A 91 6.65 6.04 7.11
CA TYR A 91 6.65 5.79 5.67
C TYR A 91 5.98 4.45 5.41
N ASN A 92 4.86 4.48 4.70
CA ASN A 92 4.05 3.32 4.35
C ASN A 92 4.20 3.02 2.86
N PHE A 93 3.86 1.79 2.46
CA PHE A 93 3.66 1.51 1.04
C PHE A 93 2.35 2.11 0.57
N ASP A 94 2.40 2.72 -0.61
CA ASP A 94 1.23 3.08 -1.40
C ASP A 94 1.31 2.28 -2.71
N VAL A 95 0.33 1.39 -2.88
CA VAL A 95 0.25 0.46 -4.00
C VAL A 95 -0.96 0.81 -4.85
N GLN A 96 -0.69 1.12 -6.11
CA GLN A 96 -1.74 1.36 -7.11
C GLN A 96 -1.90 0.14 -8.01
N ILE A 97 -3.13 -0.31 -8.18
CA ILE A 97 -3.45 -1.45 -9.04
C ILE A 97 -4.40 -0.98 -10.12
N LEU A 98 -3.99 -1.16 -11.38
CA LEU A 98 -4.85 -1.10 -12.55
C LEU A 98 -5.27 -2.52 -12.93
N THR A 99 -6.57 -2.80 -12.91
CA THR A 99 -7.12 -4.06 -13.39
C THR A 99 -7.32 -4.04 -14.91
N LYS A 100 -7.40 -5.22 -15.53
CA LYS A 100 -7.71 -5.39 -16.97
C LYS A 100 -9.06 -4.78 -17.38
N GLN A 101 -9.96 -4.56 -16.43
CA GLN A 101 -11.24 -3.88 -16.62
C GLN A 101 -11.13 -2.35 -16.51
N TRP A 102 -9.91 -1.81 -16.46
CA TRP A 102 -9.62 -0.39 -16.31
C TRP A 102 -10.20 0.19 -15.01
N GLU A 103 -10.11 -0.58 -13.93
CA GLU A 103 -10.42 -0.09 -12.59
C GLU A 103 -9.11 0.17 -11.84
N THR A 104 -9.05 1.31 -11.15
CA THR A 104 -7.87 1.70 -10.36
C THR A 104 -8.20 1.64 -8.89
N MET A 105 -7.37 0.92 -8.14
CA MET A 105 -7.40 0.87 -6.70
C MET A 105 -6.10 1.40 -6.11
N HIS A 106 -6.22 2.05 -4.96
CA HIS A 106 -5.09 2.51 -4.15
C HIS A 106 -5.14 1.79 -2.82
N LEU A 107 -3.99 1.27 -2.39
CA LEU A 107 -3.83 0.50 -1.17
C LEU A 107 -2.71 1.10 -0.34
N GLU A 108 -2.97 1.34 0.93
CA GLU A 108 -1.95 1.84 1.85
C GLU A 108 -1.82 0.91 3.05
N PHE A 109 -0.58 0.55 3.39
CA PHE A 109 -0.26 -0.31 4.54
C PHE A 109 1.19 -0.14 4.96
N ALA A 110 1.56 -0.67 6.13
CA ALA A 110 2.91 -0.56 6.64
C ALA A 110 3.94 -1.17 5.66
N ALA A 111 5.03 -0.45 5.45
CA ALA A 111 6.13 -0.90 4.60
C ALA A 111 6.81 -2.13 5.23
N CYS A 112 7.05 -3.17 4.43
CA CYS A 112 7.64 -4.43 4.88
C CYS A 112 8.47 -5.07 3.76
N PHE A 113 9.46 -5.88 4.13
CA PHE A 113 10.33 -6.51 3.13
C PHE A 113 9.62 -7.68 2.41
N GLU A 114 8.74 -8.38 3.12
CA GLU A 114 8.01 -9.56 2.65
C GLU A 114 7.13 -9.28 1.42
N PHE A 115 6.69 -8.03 1.24
CA PHE A 115 5.87 -7.63 0.08
C PHE A 115 6.60 -7.77 -1.25
N ARG A 116 7.93 -7.84 -1.25
CA ARG A 116 8.72 -8.17 -2.45
C ARG A 116 8.25 -9.47 -3.10
N THR A 117 7.95 -10.50 -2.30
CA THR A 117 7.52 -11.80 -2.81
C THR A 117 6.14 -11.71 -3.47
N ILE A 118 5.25 -10.87 -2.94
CA ILE A 118 3.93 -10.63 -3.55
C ILE A 118 4.06 -9.96 -4.91
N LEU A 119 4.90 -8.91 -5.02
CA LEU A 119 5.19 -8.26 -6.30
C LEU A 119 5.76 -9.23 -7.34
N GLN A 120 6.67 -10.11 -6.92
CA GLN A 120 7.22 -11.13 -7.81
C GLN A 120 6.12 -12.06 -8.34
N ARG A 121 5.22 -12.56 -7.48
CA ARG A 121 4.10 -13.43 -7.88
C ARG A 121 3.13 -12.74 -8.84
N MET A 122 2.86 -11.45 -8.65
CA MET A 122 2.04 -10.67 -9.58
C MET A 122 2.71 -10.60 -10.96
N SER A 123 4.02 -10.31 -10.99
CA SER A 123 4.79 -10.28 -12.24
C SER A 123 4.80 -11.64 -12.95
N GLU A 124 4.95 -12.74 -12.19
CA GLU A 124 4.92 -14.11 -12.73
C GLU A 124 3.54 -14.47 -13.31
N GLN A 125 2.47 -13.85 -12.82
CA GLN A 125 1.10 -14.01 -13.33
C GLN A 125 0.72 -12.99 -14.42
N GLY A 126 1.68 -12.20 -14.89
CA GLY A 126 1.54 -11.34 -16.06
C GLY A 126 1.18 -9.88 -15.77
N ALA A 127 1.15 -9.46 -14.51
CA ALA A 127 1.00 -8.04 -14.17
C ALA A 127 2.30 -7.28 -14.45
N THR A 128 2.21 -6.08 -15.02
CA THR A 128 3.37 -5.18 -15.12
C THR A 128 3.64 -4.55 -13.75
N VAL A 129 4.74 -4.93 -13.10
CA VAL A 129 5.11 -4.39 -11.79
C VAL A 129 6.12 -3.27 -11.92
N CYS A 130 5.83 -2.12 -11.31
CA CYS A 130 6.69 -0.95 -11.27
C CYS A 130 7.00 -0.58 -9.81
N ASP A 131 8.24 -0.76 -9.38
CA ASP A 131 8.76 -0.19 -8.13
C ASP A 131 9.24 1.25 -8.43
N ALA A 132 8.34 2.22 -8.25
CA ALA A 132 8.53 3.59 -8.72
C ALA A 132 9.76 4.28 -8.10
N LEU A 133 10.19 3.80 -6.93
CA LEU A 133 11.28 4.36 -6.15
C LEU A 133 12.50 3.42 -6.08
N ASN A 134 12.47 2.29 -6.79
CA ASN A 134 13.51 1.25 -6.75
C ASN A 134 13.81 0.76 -5.31
N ILE A 135 12.78 0.69 -4.46
CA ILE A 135 12.87 0.32 -3.04
C ILE A 135 13.65 -0.97 -2.85
N TYR A 136 13.30 -2.04 -3.58
CA TYR A 136 13.96 -3.34 -3.41
C TYR A 136 15.32 -3.45 -4.09
N SER A 137 15.69 -2.50 -4.95
CA SER A 137 17.07 -2.36 -5.42
C SER A 137 17.94 -1.61 -4.40
N MET A 138 17.38 -0.60 -3.72
CA MET A 138 18.06 0.14 -2.65
C MET A 138 18.23 -0.68 -1.38
N PHE A 139 17.24 -1.52 -1.06
CA PHE A 139 17.22 -2.39 0.11
C PHE A 139 17.07 -3.85 -0.34
N PRO A 140 18.15 -4.49 -0.79
CA PRO A 140 18.09 -5.80 -1.44
C PRO A 140 17.74 -6.97 -0.50
N ASP A 141 17.84 -6.76 0.81
CA ASP A 141 17.61 -7.79 1.83
C ASP A 141 16.86 -7.22 3.05
N LYS A 142 16.29 -8.11 3.86
CA LYS A 142 15.48 -7.74 5.03
C LYS A 142 16.26 -6.88 6.04
N HIS A 143 17.54 -7.15 6.23
CA HIS A 143 18.37 -6.42 7.19
C HIS A 143 18.62 -4.98 6.75
N SER A 144 18.96 -4.78 5.47
CA SER A 144 19.14 -3.44 4.90
C SER A 144 17.83 -2.66 4.88
N PHE A 145 16.70 -3.32 4.60
CA PHE A 145 15.38 -2.69 4.65
C PHE A 145 15.03 -2.21 6.07
N GLU A 146 15.07 -3.10 7.07
CA GLU A 146 14.68 -2.79 8.45
C GLU A 146 15.52 -1.68 9.07
N LYS A 147 16.80 -1.58 8.71
CA LYS A 147 17.71 -0.53 9.21
C LYS A 147 17.68 0.75 8.40
N GLY A 148 17.46 0.66 7.10
CA GLY A 148 17.72 1.77 6.18
C GLY A 148 16.47 2.46 5.64
N PHE A 149 15.34 1.75 5.55
CA PHE A 149 14.14 2.28 4.88
C PHE A 149 13.62 3.56 5.52
N GLY A 150 13.41 3.53 6.85
CA GLY A 150 12.89 4.69 7.58
C GLY A 150 13.81 5.90 7.49
N ASP A 151 15.10 5.73 7.78
CA ASP A 151 16.10 6.80 7.78
C ASP A 151 16.30 7.41 6.38
N TYR A 152 16.28 6.57 5.34
CA TYR A 152 16.37 7.03 3.96
C TYR A 152 15.22 7.95 3.60
N PHE A 153 13.98 7.52 3.85
CA PHE A 153 12.81 8.32 3.51
C PHE A 153 12.65 9.55 4.43
N GLU A 154 13.13 9.51 5.68
CA GLU A 154 13.18 10.71 6.52
C GLU A 154 14.02 11.83 5.90
N THR A 155 15.11 11.46 5.23
CA THR A 155 16.04 12.41 4.61
C THR A 155 15.61 12.81 3.19
N HIS A 156 15.07 11.89 2.39
CA HIS A 156 14.88 12.08 0.95
C HIS A 156 13.43 12.28 0.51
N PHE A 157 12.43 11.95 1.35
CA PHE A 157 11.03 11.94 0.92
C PHE A 157 10.55 13.30 0.40
N ALA A 158 10.95 14.41 1.02
CA ALA A 158 10.53 15.75 0.57
C ALA A 158 11.02 16.08 -0.85
N ALA A 159 12.28 15.77 -1.16
CA ALA A 159 12.85 15.99 -2.49
C ALA A 159 12.21 15.07 -3.53
N LEU A 160 11.96 13.81 -3.17
CA LEU A 160 11.24 12.86 -4.03
C LEU A 160 9.81 13.35 -4.29
N ALA A 161 9.10 13.80 -3.26
CA ALA A 161 7.74 14.33 -3.40
C ALA A 161 7.69 15.53 -4.36
N GLU A 162 8.63 16.46 -4.25
CA GLU A 162 8.75 17.59 -5.18
C GLU A 162 9.07 17.13 -6.61
N GLN A 163 10.04 16.24 -6.79
CA GLN A 163 10.44 15.71 -8.09
C GLN A 163 9.27 15.05 -8.83
N TYR A 164 8.38 14.38 -8.11
CA TYR A 164 7.26 13.64 -8.68
C TYR A 164 5.91 14.38 -8.58
N GLY A 165 5.90 15.64 -8.12
CA GLY A 165 4.69 16.44 -7.99
C GLY A 165 3.67 15.86 -7.00
N LEU A 166 4.14 15.22 -5.92
CA LEU A 166 3.31 14.64 -4.87
C LEU A 166 2.87 15.75 -3.90
N ASP A 167 1.79 16.46 -4.24
CA ASP A 167 1.28 17.58 -3.45
C ASP A 167 0.48 17.16 -2.19
N ASP A 168 0.07 15.89 -2.07
CA ASP A 168 -0.75 15.40 -0.95
C ASP A 168 -0.12 14.14 -0.35
N PRO A 169 0.05 14.04 0.99
CA PRO A 169 0.42 12.78 1.63
C PRO A 169 -0.51 11.62 1.23
N ARG A 170 -1.75 11.87 0.80
CA ARG A 170 -2.77 10.88 0.38
C ARG A 170 -2.74 10.49 -1.09
N VAL A 171 -1.86 11.09 -1.89
CA VAL A 171 -1.79 10.86 -3.33
C VAL A 171 -0.38 10.41 -3.66
N GLY A 172 -0.13 9.10 -3.67
CA GLY A 172 1.04 8.59 -4.38
C GLY A 172 0.96 8.92 -5.86
N PHE A 173 2.06 8.64 -6.54
CA PHE A 173 2.33 8.91 -7.95
C PHE A 173 1.06 8.87 -8.81
N THR A 174 0.54 10.04 -9.19
CA THR A 174 -0.52 10.10 -10.20
C THR A 174 0.06 9.68 -11.54
N GLU A 175 -0.47 8.61 -12.13
CA GLU A 175 -0.25 8.35 -13.55
C GLU A 175 -0.68 9.58 -14.36
N GLY A 176 0.29 10.15 -15.09
CA GLY A 176 0.06 11.22 -16.05
C GLY A 176 1.00 12.42 -15.91
N ARG A 177 2.30 12.20 -16.18
CA ARG A 177 3.21 13.13 -16.88
C ARG A 177 4.51 12.38 -17.25
N MET A 178 4.36 11.46 -18.19
CA MET A 178 5.38 11.13 -19.20
C MET A 178 4.66 11.02 -20.53
#